data_AF-A0A6V8EIX2-F1
#
_entry.id   AF-A0A6V8EIX2-F1
#
_cell.length_a   1.000
_cell.length_b   1.000
_cell.length_c   1.000
_cell.angle_alpha   90.00
_cell.angle_beta   90.00
_cell.angle_gamma   90.00
#
_symmetry.space_group_name_H-M   'P 1'
#
loop_
_entity.id
_entity.type
_entity.pdbx_description
1 polymer ?
#
loop_
_entity_poly.entity_id
_entity_poly.type
_entity_poly.pdbx_seq_one_letter_code
_entity_poly.pdbx_strand_id
1 'polypeptide(L)'
;MTEKKDAAGPHDSQRVPLLVAPGEDLGDSEGYEVGHGVIAIGGRIRATKNGRTNVNGKVISVEPRRTAYMPRPGDLVIGFVEGCTNNIWFVDIGAPFNAILPMSLGPSKTDFGGTRSVIDIGEAILCRVQEVEETHSSVVTMKG
;
A
#
# COMPACT_ATOMS: atom_id res chain seq x y z
N MET A 1 27.45 4.19 -47.78
CA MET A 1 27.67 3.62 -46.44
C MET A 1 26.70 4.28 -45.50
N THR A 2 25.68 3.55 -45.08
CA THR A 2 24.57 4.07 -44.27
C THR A 2 24.99 4.02 -42.80
N GLU A 3 25.15 5.18 -42.17
CA GLU A 3 25.45 5.27 -40.74
C GLU A 3 24.28 4.68 -39.95
N LYS A 4 24.57 3.63 -39.18
CA LYS A 4 23.67 3.13 -38.15
C LYS A 4 23.63 4.18 -37.04
N LYS A 5 22.47 4.80 -36.85
CA LYS A 5 22.14 5.48 -35.59
C LYS A 5 22.03 4.40 -34.51
N ASP A 6 23.10 4.24 -33.75
CA ASP A 6 23.06 3.48 -32.51
C ASP A 6 22.10 4.20 -31.55
N ALA A 7 20.99 3.54 -31.26
CA ALA A 7 19.98 4.01 -30.33
C ALA A 7 20.39 3.63 -28.91
N ALA A 8 20.27 4.62 -28.00
CA ALA A 8 20.44 4.54 -26.54
C ALA A 8 21.89 4.46 -26.04
N GLY A 9 22.52 5.62 -25.86
CA GLY A 9 23.65 5.77 -24.94
C GLY A 9 23.21 5.65 -23.46
N PRO A 10 24.14 5.42 -22.52
CA PRO A 10 23.82 5.27 -21.10
C PRO A 10 23.27 6.58 -20.56
N HIS A 11 22.09 6.53 -19.93
CA HIS A 11 21.51 7.70 -19.29
C HIS A 11 22.41 8.11 -18.12
N ASP A 12 22.75 9.40 -18.07
CA ASP A 12 23.54 10.06 -17.03
C ASP A 12 23.11 9.62 -15.62
N SER A 13 24.02 8.96 -14.89
CA SER A 13 23.83 8.33 -13.58
C SER A 13 23.45 9.29 -12.44
N GLN A 14 23.31 10.59 -12.74
CA GLN A 14 23.05 11.64 -11.74
C GLN A 14 21.62 12.18 -11.76
N ARG A 15 20.78 11.82 -12.73
CA ARG A 15 19.39 12.27 -12.78
C ARG A 15 18.43 11.10 -12.68
N VAL A 16 17.82 10.97 -11.52
CA VAL A 16 16.70 10.05 -11.31
C VAL A 16 15.61 10.38 -12.34
N PRO A 17 15.22 9.44 -13.23
CA PRO A 17 14.24 9.72 -14.27
C PRO A 17 12.93 10.20 -13.66
N LEU A 18 12.37 11.27 -14.22
CA LEU A 18 11.11 11.84 -13.73
C LEU A 18 9.98 10.82 -13.85
N LEU A 19 9.96 10.02 -14.91
CA LEU A 19 9.01 8.95 -15.13
C LEU A 19 9.78 7.64 -15.29
N VAL A 20 9.34 6.60 -14.61
CA VAL A 20 10.02 5.31 -14.60
C VAL A 20 9.10 4.17 -15.01
N ALA A 21 9.69 3.14 -15.60
CA ALA A 21 9.07 1.85 -15.87
C ALA A 21 9.55 0.78 -14.86
N PRO A 22 8.76 -0.28 -14.61
CA PRO A 22 9.21 -1.41 -13.81
C PRO A 22 10.50 -2.02 -14.38
N GLY A 23 11.50 -2.25 -13.52
CA GLY A 23 12.81 -2.76 -13.89
C GLY A 23 13.86 -1.69 -14.18
N GLU A 24 13.48 -0.42 -14.25
CA GLU A 24 14.41 0.69 -14.49
C GLU A 24 15.33 0.90 -13.30
N ASP A 25 16.60 1.20 -13.59
CA ASP A 25 17.66 1.42 -12.62
C ASP A 25 17.63 2.88 -12.15
N LEU A 26 17.50 3.08 -10.83
CA LEU A 26 17.40 4.40 -10.19
C LEU A 26 18.72 4.83 -9.55
N GLY A 27 19.77 4.01 -9.66
CA GLY A 27 21.10 4.30 -9.15
C GLY A 27 21.50 3.43 -7.96
N ASP A 28 22.58 3.83 -7.29
CA ASP A 28 23.18 3.07 -6.19
C ASP A 28 22.35 3.15 -4.91
N SER A 29 22.31 2.04 -4.15
CA SER A 29 21.59 1.98 -2.88
C SER A 29 22.35 2.60 -1.70
N GLU A 30 23.64 2.90 -1.86
CA GLU A 30 24.44 3.45 -0.78
C GLU A 30 23.97 4.86 -0.39
N GLY A 31 23.62 5.04 0.89
CA GLY A 31 23.17 6.33 1.42
C GLY A 31 21.69 6.66 1.20
N TYR A 32 20.94 5.79 0.53
CA TYR A 32 19.50 5.93 0.29
C TYR A 32 18.69 4.83 0.96
N GLU A 33 17.51 5.20 1.46
CA GLU A 33 16.50 4.30 1.99
C GLU A 33 15.46 3.98 0.91
N VAL A 34 15.06 2.71 0.86
CA VAL A 34 14.12 2.19 -0.14
C VAL A 34 12.70 2.45 0.33
N GLY A 35 11.98 3.31 -0.37
CA GLY A 35 10.59 3.63 -0.12
C GLY A 35 9.61 2.74 -0.89
N HIS A 36 8.36 3.22 -1.04
CA HIS A 36 7.34 2.50 -1.81
C HIS A 36 7.67 2.46 -3.30
N GLY A 37 7.37 1.33 -3.97
CA GLY A 37 7.50 1.21 -5.43
C GLY A 37 8.93 1.00 -5.95
N VAL A 38 9.89 0.73 -5.05
CA VAL A 38 11.29 0.46 -5.37
C VAL A 38 11.82 -0.74 -4.58
N ILE A 39 12.89 -1.36 -5.06
CA ILE A 39 13.58 -2.47 -4.39
C ILE A 39 15.10 -2.34 -4.58
N ALA A 40 15.89 -2.66 -3.56
CA ALA A 40 17.34 -2.76 -3.69
C ALA A 40 17.75 -4.19 -4.04
N ILE A 41 18.41 -4.39 -5.19
CA ILE A 41 18.91 -5.68 -5.65
C ILE A 41 20.36 -5.51 -6.11
N GLY A 42 21.28 -6.19 -5.44
CA GLY A 42 22.71 -6.19 -5.82
C GLY A 42 23.37 -4.81 -5.71
N GLY A 43 23.03 -4.03 -4.69
CA GLY A 43 23.61 -2.69 -4.46
C GLY A 43 22.99 -1.58 -5.32
N ARG A 44 21.97 -1.89 -6.13
CA ARG A 44 21.26 -0.93 -6.98
C ARG A 44 19.78 -0.88 -6.67
N ILE A 45 19.21 0.31 -6.76
CA ILE A 45 17.79 0.55 -6.57
C ILE A 45 17.09 0.40 -7.92
N ARG A 46 16.05 -0.44 -7.97
CA ARG A 46 15.23 -0.64 -9.16
C ARG A 46 13.78 -0.29 -8.91
N ALA A 47 13.12 0.29 -9.90
CA ALA A 47 11.70 0.56 -9.86
C ALA A 47 10.88 -0.75 -9.97
N THR A 48 9.84 -0.90 -9.16
CA THR A 48 8.89 -2.04 -9.24
C THR A 48 7.53 -1.64 -9.80
N LYS A 49 7.28 -0.33 -9.90
CA LYS A 49 6.02 0.25 -10.41
C LYS A 49 6.33 1.27 -11.50
N ASN A 50 5.34 1.51 -12.37
CA ASN A 50 5.40 2.61 -13.32
C ASN A 50 4.89 3.90 -12.66
N GLY A 51 5.65 4.98 -12.74
CA GLY A 51 5.27 6.16 -11.97
C GLY A 51 6.29 7.27 -12.02
N ARG A 52 6.04 8.29 -11.21
CA ARG A 52 6.95 9.42 -11.04
C ARG A 52 7.92 9.12 -9.91
N THR A 53 9.21 9.30 -10.12
CA THR A 53 10.15 9.11 -9.02
C THR A 53 10.09 10.29 -8.07
N ASN A 54 10.09 10.00 -6.77
CA ASN A 54 10.06 10.97 -5.70
C ASN A 54 11.21 10.69 -4.72
N VAL A 55 12.09 11.68 -4.57
CA VAL A 55 13.22 11.62 -3.65
C VAL A 55 12.93 12.60 -2.52
N ASN A 56 12.65 12.07 -1.33
CA ASN A 56 12.38 12.87 -0.14
C ASN A 56 13.51 12.67 0.87
N GLY A 57 14.44 13.61 0.93
CA GLY A 57 15.65 13.49 1.73
C GLY A 57 16.51 12.32 1.25
N LYS A 58 16.61 11.27 2.08
CA LYS A 58 17.33 10.03 1.75
C LYS A 58 16.42 8.90 1.26
N VAL A 59 15.10 9.10 1.20
CA VAL A 59 14.17 8.05 0.78
C VAL A 59 13.86 8.19 -0.71
N ILE A 60 14.15 7.16 -1.49
CA ILE A 60 13.75 7.07 -2.90
C ILE A 60 12.46 6.26 -2.98
N SER A 61 11.45 6.78 -3.64
CA SER A 61 10.16 6.11 -3.85
C SER A 61 9.64 6.37 -5.25
N VAL A 62 8.74 5.52 -5.73
CA VAL A 62 8.01 5.74 -6.97
C VAL A 62 6.55 5.97 -6.61
N GLU A 63 6.02 7.12 -7.05
CA GLU A 63 4.61 7.48 -6.98
C GLU A 63 3.89 6.85 -8.19
N PRO A 64 3.17 5.72 -8.00
CA PRO A 64 2.58 4.98 -9.11
C PRO A 64 1.41 5.75 -9.71
N ARG A 65 1.23 5.69 -11.04
CA ARG A 65 0.05 6.33 -11.69
C ARG A 65 -1.27 5.64 -11.32
N ARG A 66 -1.22 4.36 -10.96
CA ARG A 66 -2.37 3.57 -10.51
C ARG A 66 -1.90 2.56 -9.48
N THR A 67 -2.48 2.59 -8.29
CA THR A 67 -2.25 1.59 -7.25
C THR A 67 -3.54 1.37 -6.46
N ALA A 68 -3.70 0.16 -5.92
CA ALA A 68 -4.63 -0.07 -4.84
C ALA A 68 -4.10 0.59 -3.57
N TYR A 69 -5.00 0.87 -2.63
CA TYR A 69 -4.61 1.34 -1.31
C TYR A 69 -3.81 0.26 -0.59
N MET A 70 -2.63 0.59 -0.08
CA MET A 70 -1.81 -0.34 0.70
C MET A 70 -1.91 0.08 2.17
N PRO A 71 -2.59 -0.71 3.02
CA PRO A 71 -2.91 -0.29 4.37
C PRO A 71 -1.64 -0.10 5.21
N ARG A 72 -1.61 0.96 6.02
CA ARG A 72 -0.56 1.21 7.01
C ARG A 72 -1.18 1.43 8.39
N PRO A 73 -0.50 0.98 9.46
CA PRO A 73 -0.93 1.30 10.82
C PRO A 73 -1.13 2.80 11.01
N GLY A 74 -2.29 3.18 11.57
CA GLY A 74 -2.69 4.55 11.81
C GLY A 74 -3.56 5.18 10.71
N ASP A 75 -3.70 4.56 9.54
CA ASP A 75 -4.51 5.11 8.46
C ASP A 75 -6.00 5.14 8.84
N LEU A 76 -6.67 6.27 8.57
CA LEU A 76 -8.12 6.44 8.76
C LEU A 76 -8.81 6.23 7.41
N VAL A 77 -9.67 5.22 7.33
CA VAL A 77 -10.31 4.79 6.09
C VAL A 77 -11.81 4.57 6.26
N ILE A 78 -12.52 4.65 5.14
CA ILE A 78 -13.92 4.23 5.05
C ILE A 78 -13.92 2.85 4.44
N GLY A 79 -14.58 1.90 5.09
CA GLY A 79 -14.75 0.55 4.58
C GLY A 79 -16.22 0.14 4.50
N PHE A 80 -16.51 -0.87 3.70
CA PHE A 80 -17.84 -1.46 3.57
C PHE A 80 -17.85 -2.85 4.16
N VAL A 81 -18.89 -3.18 4.94
CA VAL A 81 -19.02 -4.53 5.50
C VAL A 81 -19.47 -5.49 4.41
N GLU A 82 -18.60 -6.41 4.02
CA GLU A 82 -18.93 -7.46 3.04
C GLU A 82 -19.58 -8.68 3.70
N GLY A 83 -19.28 -8.91 4.98
CA GLY A 83 -19.76 -10.08 5.70
C GLY A 83 -19.46 -10.01 7.18
N CYS A 84 -20.06 -10.92 7.94
CA CYS A 84 -19.82 -11.03 9.37
C CYS A 84 -19.96 -12.48 9.84
N THR A 85 -19.19 -12.82 10.88
CA THR A 85 -19.36 -14.05 11.67
C THR A 85 -19.93 -13.70 13.05
N ASN A 86 -19.89 -14.64 14.00
CA ASN A 86 -20.39 -14.41 15.36
C ASN A 86 -19.60 -13.35 16.15
N ASN A 87 -18.37 -13.01 15.75
CA ASN A 87 -17.47 -12.14 16.52
C ASN A 87 -16.58 -11.20 15.68
N ILE A 88 -16.63 -11.29 14.34
CA ILE A 88 -15.76 -10.52 13.44
C ILE A 88 -16.60 -10.00 12.26
N TRP A 89 -16.37 -8.76 11.86
CA TRP A 89 -16.82 -8.24 10.56
C TRP A 89 -15.68 -8.27 9.55
N PHE A 90 -15.99 -8.67 8.32
CA PHE A 90 -15.12 -8.51 7.16
C PHE A 90 -15.45 -7.21 6.47
N VAL A 91 -14.42 -6.37 6.30
CA VAL A 91 -14.56 -5.00 5.83
C VAL A 91 -13.68 -4.83 4.59
N ASP A 92 -14.29 -4.49 3.47
CA ASP A 92 -13.55 -4.03 2.29
C ASP A 92 -13.14 -2.56 2.50
N ILE A 93 -11.83 -2.32 2.47
CA ILE A 93 -11.21 -0.99 2.60
C ILE A 93 -10.53 -0.53 1.30
N GLY A 94 -10.78 -1.21 0.18
CA GLY A 94 -10.13 -0.95 -1.11
C GLY A 94 -8.65 -1.36 -1.16
N ALA A 95 -8.23 -2.21 -0.22
CA ALA A 95 -6.90 -2.81 -0.17
C ALA A 95 -6.86 -4.14 -0.96
N PRO A 96 -5.66 -4.73 -1.20
CA PRO A 96 -5.57 -6.04 -1.85
C PRO A 96 -6.27 -7.17 -1.09
N PHE A 97 -6.50 -7.00 0.22
CA PHE A 97 -7.15 -7.96 1.08
C PHE A 97 -8.15 -7.26 2.01
N ASN A 98 -9.21 -7.98 2.37
CA ASN A 98 -10.21 -7.48 3.30
C ASN A 98 -9.62 -7.31 4.70
N ALA A 99 -10.04 -6.24 5.36
CA ALA A 99 -9.75 -6.03 6.76
C ALA A 99 -10.73 -6.79 7.65
N ILE A 100 -10.28 -7.10 8.87
CA ILE A 100 -11.12 -7.66 9.91
C ILE A 100 -11.34 -6.63 11.01
N LEU A 101 -12.59 -6.51 11.45
CA LEU A 101 -12.97 -5.74 12.62
C LEU A 101 -13.43 -6.74 13.70
N PRO A 102 -12.59 -6.99 14.72
CA PRO A 102 -13.01 -7.75 15.89
C PRO A 102 -14.06 -6.99 16.69
N MET A 103 -15.02 -7.71 17.28
CA MET A 103 -16.04 -7.18 18.17
C MET A 103 -15.49 -6.38 19.35
N SER A 104 -14.31 -6.73 19.86
CA SER A 104 -13.62 -5.99 20.93
C SER A 104 -13.18 -4.59 20.51
N LEU A 105 -13.02 -4.33 19.21
CA LEU A 105 -12.57 -3.07 18.61
C LEU A 105 -13.72 -2.33 17.89
N GLY A 106 -14.93 -2.89 17.92
CA GLY A 106 -16.14 -2.29 17.37
C GLY A 106 -16.72 -1.15 18.23
N PRO A 107 -17.83 -0.53 17.76
CA PRO A 107 -18.37 0.71 18.30
C PRO A 107 -19.03 0.58 19.68
N SER A 108 -19.45 -0.62 20.11
CA SER A 108 -20.12 -0.82 21.41
C SER A 108 -19.81 -2.20 22.01
N LYS A 109 -20.07 -2.39 23.31
CA LYS A 109 -20.14 -3.70 23.96
C LYS A 109 -21.32 -4.46 23.35
N THR A 110 -21.06 -5.09 22.21
CA THR A 110 -22.02 -5.95 21.55
C THR A 110 -22.12 -7.24 22.38
N ASP A 111 -23.26 -7.92 22.36
CA ASP A 111 -23.38 -9.27 22.92
C ASP A 111 -22.97 -10.30 21.86
N PHE A 112 -22.37 -11.42 22.28
CA PHE A 112 -21.93 -12.48 21.37
C PHE A 112 -23.11 -12.97 20.51
N GLY A 113 -22.97 -12.93 19.18
CA GLY A 113 -24.05 -13.26 18.24
C GLY A 113 -24.94 -12.08 17.82
N GLY A 114 -24.75 -10.89 18.39
CA GLY A 114 -25.44 -9.65 18.01
C GLY A 114 -24.78 -8.86 16.88
N THR A 115 -23.74 -9.40 16.24
CA THR A 115 -22.88 -8.73 15.24
C THR A 115 -23.68 -7.99 14.15
N ARG A 116 -24.72 -8.65 13.60
CA ARG A 116 -25.61 -8.08 12.56
C ARG A 116 -26.56 -6.98 13.06
N SER A 117 -26.85 -6.95 14.36
CA SER A 117 -27.74 -5.92 14.93
C SER A 117 -27.04 -4.57 15.10
N VAL A 118 -25.70 -4.54 15.06
CA VAL A 118 -24.90 -3.34 15.24
C VAL A 118 -24.39 -2.80 13.91
N ILE A 119 -23.85 -3.68 13.07
CA ILE A 119 -23.39 -3.34 11.72
C ILE A 119 -23.77 -4.49 10.79
N ASP A 120 -24.60 -4.19 9.79
CA ASP A 120 -25.06 -5.18 8.81
C ASP A 120 -24.26 -5.12 7.50
N ILE A 121 -24.44 -6.13 6.66
CA ILE A 121 -23.77 -6.26 5.37
C ILE A 121 -24.21 -5.12 4.43
N GLY A 122 -23.24 -4.46 3.80
CA GLY A 122 -23.43 -3.32 2.91
C GLY A 122 -23.33 -1.96 3.59
N GLU A 123 -23.23 -1.91 4.93
CA GLU A 123 -23.04 -0.65 5.64
C GLU A 123 -21.61 -0.12 5.51
N ALA A 124 -21.50 1.21 5.43
CA ALA A 124 -20.22 1.91 5.42
C ALA A 124 -19.82 2.25 6.85
N ILE A 125 -18.56 1.96 7.18
CA ILE A 125 -17.98 2.24 8.49
C ILE A 125 -16.72 3.11 8.36
N LEU A 126 -16.53 4.01 9.32
CA LEU A 126 -15.27 4.73 9.49
C LEU A 126 -14.40 3.95 10.47
N CYS A 127 -13.22 3.53 10.04
CA CYS A 127 -12.31 2.74 10.87
C CYS A 127 -10.85 3.17 10.68
N ARG A 128 -10.02 2.91 11.69
CA ARG A 128 -8.59 3.11 11.64
C ARG A 128 -7.89 1.77 11.51
N VAL A 129 -6.89 1.66 10.64
CA VAL A 129 -6.01 0.50 10.57
C VAL A 129 -5.16 0.48 11.83
N GLN A 130 -5.34 -0.54 12.67
CA GLN A 130 -4.57 -0.68 13.90
C GLN A 130 -3.26 -1.39 13.62
N GLU A 131 -3.35 -2.55 12.97
CA GLU A 131 -2.22 -3.42 12.67
C GLU A 131 -2.38 -4.02 11.28
N VAL A 132 -1.25 -4.30 10.64
CA VAL A 132 -1.18 -5.01 9.36
C VAL A 132 -0.27 -6.20 9.57
N GLU A 133 -0.81 -7.40 9.43
CA GLU A 133 -0.05 -8.64 9.58
C GLU A 133 0.82 -8.91 8.34
N GLU A 134 1.79 -9.82 8.49
CA GLU A 134 2.70 -10.22 7.40
C GLU A 134 1.97 -10.91 6.24
N THR A 135 0.86 -11.60 6.54
CA THR A 135 -0.08 -12.14 5.54
C THR A 135 -0.95 -11.08 4.87
N HIS A 136 -0.71 -9.80 5.15
CA HIS A 136 -1.44 -8.64 4.64
C HIS A 136 -2.92 -8.58 5.05
N SER A 137 -3.32 -9.42 6.01
CA SER A 137 -4.55 -9.23 6.79
C SER A 137 -4.40 -7.95 7.62
N SER A 138 -5.37 -7.05 7.47
CA SER A 138 -5.38 -5.80 8.22
C SER A 138 -6.42 -5.88 9.33
N VAL A 139 -6.03 -5.51 10.55
CA VAL A 139 -6.96 -5.37 11.67
C VAL A 139 -7.35 -3.90 11.79
N VAL A 140 -8.65 -3.63 11.74
CA VAL A 140 -9.20 -2.28 11.87
C VAL A 140 -9.91 -2.11 13.20
N THR A 141 -9.97 -0.87 13.68
CA THR A 141 -10.67 -0.46 14.90
C THR A 141 -11.60 0.70 14.61
N MET A 142 -12.74 0.73 15.29
CA MET A 142 -13.64 1.91 15.32
C MET A 142 -13.44 2.74 16.59
N LYS A 143 -12.57 2.28 17.50
CA LYS A 143 -12.17 3.03 18.69
C LYS A 143 -11.05 3.99 18.31
N GLY A 144 -11.30 5.27 18.56
CA GLY A 144 -10.34 6.37 18.35
C GLY A 144 -9.33 6.50 19.48
#